data_AF-A0A3M1JAH4-F1
#
_entry.id   AF-A0A3M1JAH4-F1
#
_cell.length_a   1.000
_cell.length_b   1.000
_cell.length_c   1.000
_cell.angle_alpha   90.00
_cell.angle_beta   90.00
_cell.angle_gamma   90.00
#
_symmetry.space_group_name_H-M   'P 1'
#
loop_
_entity.id
_entity.type
_entity.pdbx_description
1 polymer ?
#
loop_
_entity_poly.entity_id
_entity_poly.type
_entity_poly.pdbx_seq_one_letter_code
_entity_poly.pdbx_strand_id
1 'polypeptide(L)' 'MSEAASSDLISGVTGDWEVVVGMEVHAQVISKSKLFSGASTAFGGEPNSQVSLVDAAMPGMLPVLNEECVAQAVRTGLG' A
#
# COMPACT_ATOMS: atom_id res chain seq x y z
N MET A 1 11.84 -27.26 0.81
CA MET A 1 11.01 -26.89 -0.36
C MET A 1 9.83 -27.82 -0.35
N SER A 2 8.61 -27.31 -0.28
CA SER A 2 7.40 -28.13 -0.25
C SER A 2 7.24 -28.82 -1.60
N GLU A 3 6.96 -30.12 -1.61
CA GLU A 3 6.64 -30.89 -2.81
C GLU A 3 5.17 -30.59 -3.17
N ALA A 4 4.90 -30.17 -4.41
CA ALA A 4 3.54 -29.82 -4.84
C ALA A 4 2.66 -31.07 -4.89
N ALA A 5 1.44 -31.00 -4.36
CA ALA A 5 0.51 -32.12 -4.38
C ALA A 5 -0.08 -32.28 -5.79
N SER A 6 -0.44 -33.50 -6.19
CA SER A 6 -1.00 -33.81 -7.52
C SER A 6 -2.27 -33.02 -7.88
N SER A 7 -2.95 -32.39 -6.91
CA SER A 7 -4.10 -31.51 -7.14
C SER A 7 -3.73 -30.13 -7.70
N ASP A 8 -2.46 -29.74 -7.58
CA ASP A 8 -1.99 -28.37 -7.86
C ASP A 8 -1.40 -28.25 -9.27
N LEU A 9 -1.43 -29.36 -10.03
CA LEU A 9 -0.89 -29.48 -11.37
C LEU A 9 -1.98 -29.37 -12.44
N ILE A 10 -1.70 -28.59 -13.48
CA ILE A 10 -2.54 -28.38 -14.65
C ILE A 10 -1.94 -29.15 -15.82
N SER A 11 -2.73 -30.00 -16.47
CA SER A 11 -2.29 -30.76 -17.65
C SER A 11 -2.10 -29.84 -18.85
N GLY A 12 -0.88 -29.76 -19.37
CA GLY A 12 -0.53 -29.04 -20.59
C GLY A 12 -0.12 -29.95 -21.74
N VAL A 13 0.05 -29.39 -22.94
CA VAL A 13 0.45 -30.12 -24.16
C VAL A 13 1.86 -30.76 -24.02
N THR A 14 2.69 -30.21 -23.15
CA THR A 14 4.09 -30.62 -22.92
C THR A 14 4.30 -31.37 -21.60
N GLY A 15 3.26 -31.55 -20.78
CA GLY A 15 3.34 -32.16 -19.45
C GLY A 15 2.50 -31.41 -18.41
N ASP A 16 2.62 -31.81 -17.14
CA ASP A 16 1.93 -31.20 -16.02
C ASP A 16 2.65 -29.93 -15.51
N TRP A 17 1.89 -28.87 -15.19
CA TRP A 17 2.41 -27.54 -14.82
C TRP A 17 1.79 -27.02 -13.53
N GLU A 18 2.58 -26.38 -12.67
CA GLU A 18 2.09 -25.64 -11.49
C GLU A 18 2.02 -24.14 -11.81
N VAL A 19 0.90 -23.48 -11.47
CA VAL A 19 0.75 -22.03 -11.65
C VAL A 19 1.00 -21.31 -10.33
N VAL A 20 2.10 -20.55 -10.27
CA VAL A 20 2.46 -19.74 -9.10
C VAL A 20 2.25 -18.26 -9.43
N VAL A 21 1.32 -17.61 -8.72
CA VAL A 21 0.99 -16.18 -8.91
C VAL A 21 1.24 -15.40 -7.63
N GLY A 22 2.01 -14.32 -7.72
CA GLY A 22 2.16 -13.32 -6.66
C GLY A 22 1.32 -12.08 -6.94
N MET A 23 0.73 -11.50 -5.90
CA MET A 23 -0.01 -10.24 -5.99
C MET A 23 0.57 -9.21 -5.03
N GLU A 24 0.75 -7.98 -5.51
CA GLU A 24 1.09 -6.82 -4.69
C GLU A 24 -0.06 -5.82 -4.77
N VAL A 25 -0.63 -5.48 -3.60
CA VAL A 25 -1.82 -4.62 -3.51
C VAL A 25 -1.46 -3.35 -2.74
N HIS A 26 -1.68 -2.21 -3.38
CA HIS A 26 -1.57 -0.89 -2.73
C HIS A 26 -2.98 -0.36 -2.49
N ALA A 27 -3.35 -0.16 -1.22
CA ALA A 27 -4.62 0.40 -0.82
C ALA A 27 -4.40 1.73 -0.08
N GLN A 28 -5.11 2.78 -0.51
CA GLN A 28 -5.00 4.09 0.12
C GLN A 28 -5.72 4.11 1.47
N VAL A 29 -4.99 4.40 2.53
CA VAL A 29 -5.58 4.59 3.87
C VAL A 29 -6.42 5.87 3.88
N ILE A 30 -7.67 5.74 4.30
CA ILE A 30 -8.60 6.87 4.42
C ILE A 30 -8.25 7.62 5.72
N SER A 31 -7.61 8.77 5.57
CA SER A 31 -7.30 9.72 6.65
C SER A 31 -7.67 11.13 6.21
N LYS A 32 -7.72 12.11 7.13
CA LYS A 32 -7.94 13.54 6.78
C LYS A 32 -6.66 14.27 6.36
N SER A 33 -5.52 13.78 6.83
CA SER A 33 -4.19 14.34 6.57
C SER A 33 -3.22 13.26 6.10
N LYS A 34 -2.16 13.65 5.40
CA LYS A 34 -1.16 12.72 4.87
C LYS A 34 -0.42 11.96 5.98
N LEU A 35 0.36 10.96 5.59
CA LEU A 35 1.07 10.06 6.50
C LEU A 35 2.12 10.78 7.37
N PHE A 36 2.79 11.79 6.80
CA PHE A 36 3.92 12.48 7.45
C PHE A 36 3.71 14.00 7.59
N SER A 37 2.57 14.52 7.14
CA SER A 37 2.29 15.95 7.12
C SER A 37 0.81 16.26 7.36
N GLY A 38 0.52 17.50 7.74
CA GLY A 38 -0.84 17.98 7.99
C GLY A 38 -1.65 18.32 6.73
N ALA A 39 -1.10 18.13 5.53
CA ALA A 39 -1.81 18.46 4.29
C ALA A 39 -2.98 17.49 4.03
N SER A 40 -4.03 17.99 3.38
CA SER A 40 -5.23 17.22 3.04
C SER A 40 -4.92 16.05 2.09
N THR A 41 -5.72 14.99 2.22
CA THR A 41 -5.78 13.81 1.35
C THR A 41 -7.04 13.81 0.46
N ALA A 42 -7.87 14.85 0.54
CA ALA A 42 -9.13 14.93 -0.18
C ALA A 42 -8.92 14.96 -1.70
N PHE A 43 -9.70 14.18 -2.44
CA PHE A 43 -9.61 14.17 -3.90
C PHE A 43 -10.09 15.49 -4.53
N GLY A 44 -9.54 15.85 -5.70
CA GLY A 44 -10.05 16.93 -6.54
C GLY A 44 -9.54 18.34 -6.23
N GLY A 45 -8.45 18.50 -5.48
CA GLY A 45 -7.80 19.80 -5.29
C GLY A 45 -7.05 20.30 -6.54
N GLU A 46 -6.85 21.61 -6.63
CA GLU A 46 -5.99 22.24 -7.65
C GLU A 46 -4.53 21.75 -7.53
N PRO A 47 -3.73 21.78 -8.61
CA PRO A 47 -2.33 21.41 -8.57
C PRO A 47 -1.57 22.15 -7.47
N ASN A 48 -0.82 21.40 -6.65
CA ASN A 48 -0.02 21.91 -5.53
C ASN A 48 -0.81 22.65 -4.42
N SER A 49 -2.14 22.57 -4.39
CA SER A 49 -2.96 23.20 -3.34
C SER A 49 -2.99 22.42 -2.02
N GLN A 50 -2.73 21.11 -2.07
CA GLN A 50 -2.72 20.21 -0.92
C GLN A 50 -1.29 19.76 -0.59
N VAL A 51 -0.35 20.70 -0.51
CA VAL A 51 1.08 20.42 -0.31
C VAL A 51 1.59 21.25 0.86
N SER A 52 2.25 20.61 1.81
CA SER A 52 3.01 21.25 2.89
C SER A 52 4.50 21.32 2.56
N LEU A 53 5.29 22.04 3.36
CA LEU A 53 6.75 22.07 3.20
C LEU A 53 7.39 20.69 3.36
N VAL A 54 6.80 19.81 4.19
CA VAL A 54 7.23 18.41 4.33
C VAL A 54 7.00 17.65 3.01
N ASP A 55 5.82 17.82 2.40
CA ASP A 55 5.48 17.16 1.13
C ASP A 55 6.34 17.65 -0.03
N ALA A 56 6.72 18.93 0.00
CA ALA A 56 7.63 19.54 -0.96
C ALA A 56 9.10 19.23 -0.67
N ALA A 57 9.40 18.42 0.35
CA ALA A 57 10.75 18.05 0.77
C ALA A 57 11.69 19.26 1.00
N MET A 58 11.15 20.34 1.57
CA MET A 58 11.94 21.54 1.80
C MET A 58 13.04 21.28 2.85
N PRO A 59 14.24 21.89 2.70
CA PRO A 59 15.33 21.68 3.63
C PRO A 59 14.94 22.02 5.08
N GLY A 60 15.29 21.13 6.01
CA GLY A 60 15.02 21.31 7.45
C GLY A 60 13.64 20.84 7.91
N MET A 61 12.79 20.35 7.01
CA MET A 61 11.50 19.77 7.39
C MET A 61 11.66 18.36 7.93
N LEU A 62 10.91 18.03 9.00
CA LEU A 62 10.92 16.71 9.62
C LEU A 62 9.53 16.06 9.49
N PRO A 63 9.45 14.76 9.17
CA PRO A 63 8.19 14.05 9.06
C PRO A 63 7.60 13.77 10.45
N VAL A 64 6.27 13.83 10.58
CA VAL A 64 5.56 13.42 11.78
C VAL A 64 4.48 12.41 11.41
N LEU A 65 4.59 11.20 11.98
CA LEU A 65 3.73 10.07 11.65
C LEU A 65 2.27 10.31 12.07
N ASN A 66 1.33 9.97 11.19
CA ASN A 66 -0.10 10.10 11.42
C ASN A 66 -0.66 8.90 12.22
N GLU A 67 -1.18 9.18 13.42
CA GLU A 67 -1.74 8.19 14.33
C GLU A 67 -2.93 7.42 13.73
N GLU A 68 -3.83 8.10 13.01
CA GLU A 68 -4.99 7.45 12.37
C GLU A 68 -4.52 6.47 11.28
N CYS A 69 -3.51 6.84 10.49
CA CYS A 69 -2.94 5.94 9.50
C CYS A 69 -2.36 4.68 10.13
N VAL A 70 -1.69 4.81 11.27
CA VAL A 70 -1.15 3.67 12.03
C VAL A 70 -2.28 2.80 12.57
N ALA A 71 -3.30 3.41 13.18
CA ALA A 71 -4.44 2.67 13.72
C ALA A 71 -5.17 1.86 12.64
N GLN A 72 -5.39 2.45 11.45
CA GLN A 72 -5.99 1.76 10.30
C GLN A 72 -5.09 0.64 9.78
N ALA A 73 -3.77 0.85 9.69
CA ALA A 73 -2.83 -0.19 9.27
C ALA A 73 -2.83 -1.38 10.24
N VAL A 74 -2.85 -1.12 11.56
CA VAL A 74 -2.95 -2.17 12.59
C VAL A 74 -4.28 -2.91 12.49
N ARG A 75 -5.41 -2.21 12.28
CA ARG A 75 -6.72 -2.85 12.07
C ARG A 75 -6.71 -3.78 10.86
N THR A 76 -6.16 -3.32 9.72
CA THR A 76 -6.02 -4.16 8.52
C THR A 76 -5.14 -5.38 8.76
N GLY A 77 -4.08 -5.24 9.56
CA GLY A 77 -3.17 -6.35 9.89
C GLY A 77 -3.76 -7.36 10.88
N LEU A 78 -4.66 -6.94 11.78
CA LEU A 78 -5.24 -7.81 12.80
C LEU A 78 -6.53 -8.51 12.34
N GLY A 79 -7.33 -7.88 11.47
CA GLY A 79 -8.61 -8.44 11.00
C GLY A 79 -9.73 -8.34 12.02
#